data_AF-A0A6L8T1Z4-F1
#
_entry.id   AF-A0A6L8T1Z4-F1
#
_cell.length_a   1.000
_cell.length_b   1.000
_cell.length_c   1.000
_cell.angle_alpha   90.00
_cell.angle_beta   90.00
_cell.angle_gamma   90.00
#
_symmetry.space_group_name_H-M   'P 1'
#
loop_
_entity.id
_entity.type
_entity.pdbx_description
1 polymer ?
#
loop_
_entity_poly.entity_id
_entity_poly.type
_entity_poly.pdbx_seq_one_letter_code
_entity_poly.pdbx_strand_id
1 'polypeptide(L)'
;MNYSFNSRVRYSETGENGKLTLPGVLNYFQDCCTFHAESVGLGGDVLKARDRAWVLSSWQVIVDEYPAMGTEIRITTAPYDFKGFMGMRNFTIETMDGKKLAWANSNWTHLAISTGIPVRLTPADTDNYILGEKLEMDYAPRKIKLPDDMTSQESFTVQKHHLDTNHHVNNCQYICMAEDFLPEDFKVYQMRAEYKMQAKLGDIICPKAKAETGKVIVALDDTDGKAYAIIEFQQK
;
A
#
# COMPACT_ATOMS: atom_id res chain seq x y z
N MET A 1 -14.30 -17.63 0.43
CA MET A 1 -14.24 -17.25 1.85
C MET A 1 -13.13 -16.23 1.98
N ASN A 2 -13.39 -15.09 2.62
CA ASN A 2 -12.37 -14.05 2.79
C ASN A 2 -11.26 -14.56 3.71
N TYR A 3 -9.99 -14.29 3.40
CA TYR A 3 -8.88 -14.65 4.27
C TYR A 3 -8.81 -13.65 5.42
N SER A 4 -8.58 -14.12 6.64
CA SER A 4 -8.38 -13.24 7.78
C SER A 4 -7.38 -13.83 8.78
N PHE A 5 -6.77 -12.95 9.56
CA PHE A 5 -6.02 -13.33 10.75
C PHE A 5 -6.28 -12.32 11.88
N ASN A 6 -6.17 -12.78 13.11
CA ASN A 6 -6.26 -11.91 14.29
C ASN A 6 -4.86 -11.48 14.70
N SER A 7 -4.73 -10.25 15.17
CA SER A 7 -3.52 -9.69 15.75
C SER A 7 -3.85 -8.84 16.97
N ARG A 8 -2.81 -8.30 17.59
CA ARG A 8 -2.88 -7.32 18.67
C ARG A 8 -1.89 -6.21 18.35
N VAL A 9 -2.32 -4.95 18.42
CA VAL A 9 -1.45 -3.80 18.12
C VAL A 9 -0.23 -3.83 19.04
N ARG A 10 0.97 -3.93 18.44
CA ARG A 10 2.25 -4.04 19.16
C ARG A 10 2.87 -2.66 19.38
N TYR A 11 3.66 -2.53 20.43
CA TYR A 11 4.38 -1.29 20.76
C TYR A 11 5.24 -0.76 19.60
N SER A 12 5.92 -1.66 18.87
CA SER A 12 6.76 -1.31 17.73
C SER A 12 5.98 -0.79 16.51
N GLU A 13 4.65 -0.89 16.52
CA GLU A 13 3.76 -0.45 15.44
C GLU A 13 3.07 0.88 15.77
N THR A 14 3.28 1.41 16.99
CA THR A 14 2.63 2.65 17.44
C THR A 14 3.50 3.88 17.25
N GLY A 15 2.86 5.00 16.93
CA GLY A 15 3.48 6.32 16.94
C GLY A 15 3.62 6.87 18.35
N GLU A 16 4.15 8.09 18.48
CA GLU A 16 4.34 8.78 19.76
C GLU A 16 3.05 8.97 20.58
N ASN A 17 1.89 8.94 19.91
CA ASN A 17 0.58 9.04 20.54
C ASN A 17 0.06 7.70 21.09
N GLY A 18 0.85 6.62 21.04
CA GLY A 18 0.49 5.29 21.53
C GLY A 18 -0.57 4.55 20.70
N LYS A 19 -0.83 5.01 19.47
CA LYS A 19 -1.75 4.39 18.51
C LYS A 19 -1.01 3.84 17.31
N LEU A 20 -1.60 2.82 16.69
CA LEU A 20 -1.11 2.24 15.44
C LEU A 20 -0.83 3.35 14.42
N THR A 21 0.31 3.29 13.72
CA THR A 21 0.64 4.25 12.66
C THR A 21 -0.03 3.89 11.34
N LEU A 22 -0.11 4.84 10.41
CA LEU A 22 -0.54 4.54 9.03
C LEU A 22 0.34 3.47 8.37
N PRO A 23 1.68 3.52 8.45
CA PRO A 23 2.54 2.41 8.05
C PRO A 23 2.16 1.07 8.70
N GLY A 24 1.81 1.07 9.99
CA GLY A 24 1.30 -0.12 10.69
C GLY A 24 0.04 -0.69 10.03
N VAL A 25 -0.93 0.16 9.67
CA VAL A 25 -2.14 -0.24 8.92
C VAL A 25 -1.78 -0.86 7.57
N LEU A 26 -0.88 -0.24 6.80
CA LEU A 26 -0.46 -0.78 5.50
C LEU A 26 0.26 -2.12 5.63
N ASN A 27 1.16 -2.26 6.61
CA ASN A 27 1.87 -3.51 6.86
C ASN A 27 0.88 -4.63 7.18
N TYR A 28 -0.13 -4.37 8.03
CA TYR A 28 -1.20 -5.34 8.28
C TYR A 28 -1.93 -5.78 7.00
N PHE A 29 -2.24 -4.84 6.09
CA PHE A 29 -2.85 -5.18 4.81
C PHE A 29 -1.91 -5.98 3.89
N GLN A 30 -0.65 -5.57 3.77
CA GLN A 30 0.37 -6.26 2.98
C GLN A 30 0.58 -7.69 3.47
N ASP A 31 0.71 -7.88 4.78
CA ASP A 31 0.84 -9.18 5.42
C ASP A 31 -0.40 -10.03 5.12
N CYS A 32 -1.60 -9.47 5.29
CA CYS A 32 -2.85 -10.21 5.05
C CYS A 32 -2.97 -10.74 3.62
N CYS A 33 -2.68 -9.92 2.60
CA CYS A 33 -2.75 -10.42 1.22
C CYS A 33 -1.63 -11.39 0.88
N THR A 34 -0.46 -11.24 1.49
CA THR A 34 0.66 -12.17 1.30
C THR A 34 0.31 -13.52 1.91
N PHE A 35 -0.15 -13.57 3.16
CA PHE A 35 -0.57 -14.80 3.81
C PHE A 35 -1.75 -15.47 3.10
N HIS A 36 -2.70 -14.68 2.58
CA HIS A 36 -3.77 -15.21 1.73
C HIS A 36 -3.17 -15.92 0.51
N ALA A 37 -2.29 -15.26 -0.25
CA ALA A 37 -1.65 -15.83 -1.43
C ALA A 37 -0.91 -17.14 -1.12
N GLU A 38 -0.12 -17.16 -0.04
CA GLU A 38 0.56 -18.36 0.44
C GLU A 38 -0.44 -19.48 0.79
N SER A 39 -1.51 -19.17 1.51
CA SER A 39 -2.51 -20.16 1.95
C SER A 39 -3.27 -20.85 0.82
N VAL A 40 -3.36 -20.21 -0.35
CA VAL A 40 -4.04 -20.74 -1.54
C VAL A 40 -3.05 -21.29 -2.58
N GLY A 41 -1.77 -21.44 -2.22
CA GLY A 41 -0.74 -21.98 -3.12
C GLY A 41 -0.36 -21.05 -4.27
N LEU A 42 -0.65 -19.75 -4.15
CA LEU A 42 -0.30 -18.70 -5.11
C LEU A 42 0.68 -17.69 -4.50
N GLY A 43 1.49 -18.16 -3.56
CA GLY A 43 2.54 -17.42 -2.86
C GLY A 43 3.69 -16.97 -3.77
N GLY A 44 4.60 -16.19 -3.21
CA GLY A 44 5.67 -15.50 -3.94
C GLY A 44 6.58 -16.47 -4.72
N ASP A 45 7.06 -17.53 -4.06
CA ASP A 45 7.96 -18.52 -4.68
C ASP A 45 7.24 -19.33 -5.78
N VAL A 46 5.96 -19.65 -5.58
CA VAL A 46 5.17 -20.40 -6.56
C VAL A 46 4.93 -19.57 -7.83
N LEU A 47 4.67 -18.27 -7.68
CA LEU A 47 4.56 -17.35 -8.82
C LEU A 47 5.92 -17.12 -9.49
N LYS A 48 6.98 -16.94 -8.70
CA LYS A 48 8.35 -16.75 -9.21
C LYS A 48 8.82 -17.93 -10.04
N ALA A 49 8.53 -19.17 -9.62
CA ALA A 49 8.82 -20.38 -10.38
C ALA A 49 8.08 -20.44 -11.73
N ARG A 50 7.00 -19.69 -11.90
CA ARG A 50 6.21 -19.55 -13.13
C ARG A 50 6.56 -18.29 -13.94
N ASP A 51 7.67 -17.62 -13.59
CA ASP A 51 8.05 -16.31 -14.15
C ASP A 51 6.92 -15.28 -13.99
N ARG A 52 6.29 -15.23 -12.81
CA ARG A 52 5.19 -14.31 -12.48
C ARG A 52 5.46 -13.55 -11.19
N ALA A 53 5.03 -12.30 -11.15
CA ALA A 53 4.98 -11.50 -9.94
C ALA A 53 3.76 -10.57 -9.93
N TRP A 54 3.26 -10.29 -8.73
CA TRP A 54 2.31 -9.22 -8.49
C TRP A 54 3.05 -7.97 -8.04
N VAL A 55 2.84 -6.86 -8.76
CA VAL A 55 3.35 -5.55 -8.36
C VAL A 55 2.18 -4.68 -7.95
N LEU A 56 2.24 -4.16 -6.73
CA LEU A 56 1.27 -3.21 -6.22
C LEU A 56 1.31 -1.95 -7.06
N SER A 57 0.17 -1.58 -7.61
CA SER A 57 0.02 -0.42 -8.49
C SER A 57 -0.53 0.80 -7.77
N SER A 58 -1.44 0.60 -6.82
CA SER A 58 -2.00 1.71 -6.05
C SER A 58 -2.68 1.26 -4.77
N TRP A 59 -2.67 2.14 -3.79
CA TRP A 59 -3.50 2.08 -2.59
C TRP A 59 -4.55 3.20 -2.57
N GLN A 60 -5.71 2.87 -2.01
CA GLN A 60 -6.61 3.82 -1.36
C GLN A 60 -6.93 3.24 0.03
N VAL A 61 -6.49 3.90 1.09
CA VAL A 61 -6.64 3.47 2.48
C VAL A 61 -7.43 4.54 3.22
N ILE A 62 -8.46 4.12 3.94
CA ILE A 62 -9.23 4.97 4.84
C ILE A 62 -9.00 4.44 6.25
N VAL A 63 -8.65 5.33 7.17
CA VAL A 63 -8.53 5.04 8.59
C VAL A 63 -9.49 5.93 9.34
N ASP A 64 -10.60 5.35 9.78
CA ASP A 64 -11.59 6.06 10.59
C ASP A 64 -11.09 6.24 12.02
N GLU A 65 -10.43 5.22 12.57
CA GLU A 65 -9.84 5.25 13.90
C GLU A 65 -8.56 4.42 13.98
N TYR A 66 -7.46 5.05 14.41
CA TYR A 66 -6.22 4.34 14.74
C TYR A 66 -6.36 3.65 16.11
N PRO A 67 -6.25 2.31 16.18
CA PRO A 67 -6.37 1.58 17.44
C PRO A 67 -5.18 1.84 18.36
N ALA A 68 -5.43 1.86 19.67
CA ALA A 68 -4.38 2.00 20.68
C ALA A 68 -3.52 0.73 20.81
N MET A 69 -2.32 0.87 21.37
CA MET A 69 -1.47 -0.26 21.75
C MET A 69 -2.28 -1.32 22.54
N GLY A 70 -2.09 -2.58 22.17
CA GLY A 70 -2.72 -3.70 22.86
C GLY A 70 -4.15 -4.00 22.44
N THR A 71 -4.77 -3.19 21.55
CA THR A 71 -6.09 -3.47 20.97
C THR A 71 -6.03 -4.75 20.14
N GLU A 72 -6.98 -5.66 20.36
CA GLU A 72 -7.15 -6.86 19.53
C GLU A 72 -7.89 -6.48 18.24
N ILE A 73 -7.34 -6.92 17.12
CA ILE A 73 -7.83 -6.58 15.78
C ILE A 73 -7.90 -7.82 14.90
N ARG A 74 -8.84 -7.82 13.97
CA ARG A 74 -8.95 -8.78 12.87
C ARG A 74 -8.68 -8.06 11.56
N ILE A 75 -7.77 -8.62 10.78
CA ILE A 75 -7.44 -8.11 9.45
C ILE A 75 -8.02 -9.10 8.45
N THR A 76 -8.83 -8.60 7.51
CA THR A 76 -9.49 -9.42 6.49
C THR A 76 -9.17 -8.89 5.10
N THR A 77 -9.01 -9.80 4.13
CA THR A 77 -8.80 -9.46 2.72
C THR A 77 -9.45 -10.45 1.77
N ALA A 78 -9.90 -9.95 0.63
CA ALA A 78 -10.27 -10.76 -0.52
C ALA A 78 -10.04 -10.00 -1.84
N PRO A 79 -9.55 -10.68 -2.90
CA PRO A 79 -9.71 -10.15 -4.24
C PRO A 79 -11.20 -10.07 -4.56
N TYR A 80 -11.67 -9.00 -5.18
CA TYR A 80 -13.07 -8.86 -5.59
C TYR A 80 -13.24 -8.93 -7.12
N ASP A 81 -12.16 -8.73 -7.88
CA ASP A 81 -12.21 -8.80 -9.33
C ASP A 81 -10.80 -9.02 -9.93
N PHE A 82 -10.75 -9.66 -11.09
CA PHE A 82 -9.56 -9.86 -11.91
C PHE A 82 -9.88 -9.47 -13.35
N LYS A 83 -9.11 -8.55 -13.95
CA LYS A 83 -9.38 -8.03 -15.29
C LYS A 83 -8.12 -7.89 -16.12
N GLY A 84 -8.00 -8.68 -17.17
CA GLY A 84 -6.84 -8.67 -18.05
C GLY A 84 -5.59 -9.11 -17.30
N PHE A 85 -4.68 -8.18 -16.98
CA PHE A 85 -3.49 -8.41 -16.16
C PHE A 85 -3.62 -7.78 -14.76
N MET A 86 -4.79 -7.25 -14.40
CA MET A 86 -5.02 -6.56 -13.13
C MET A 86 -5.74 -7.44 -12.13
N GLY A 87 -5.36 -7.31 -10.86
CA GLY A 87 -6.10 -7.85 -9.72
C GLY A 87 -6.52 -6.72 -8.79
N MET A 88 -7.77 -6.76 -8.34
CA MET A 88 -8.33 -5.77 -7.43
C MET A 88 -8.76 -6.42 -6.12
N ARG A 89 -8.40 -5.78 -5.00
CA ARG A 89 -8.50 -6.40 -3.68
C ARG A 89 -8.89 -5.39 -2.61
N ASN A 90 -9.82 -5.80 -1.76
CA ASN A 90 -10.27 -5.02 -0.60
C ASN A 90 -9.72 -5.58 0.71
N PHE A 91 -9.69 -4.72 1.72
CA PHE A 91 -9.20 -5.02 3.05
C PHE A 91 -10.02 -4.33 4.13
N THR A 92 -10.06 -4.93 5.31
CA THR A 92 -10.58 -4.30 6.53
C THR A 92 -9.68 -4.60 7.72
N ILE A 93 -9.60 -3.65 8.65
CA ILE A 93 -9.16 -3.87 10.04
C ILE A 93 -10.38 -3.58 10.91
N GLU A 94 -10.75 -4.56 11.72
CA GLU A 94 -11.90 -4.48 12.62
C GLU A 94 -11.45 -4.86 14.04
N THR A 95 -12.07 -4.29 15.05
CA THR A 95 -11.98 -4.83 16.42
C THR A 95 -12.69 -6.18 16.50
N MET A 96 -12.43 -6.93 17.57
CA MET A 96 -13.03 -8.26 17.75
C MET A 96 -14.56 -8.24 17.91
N ASP A 97 -15.14 -7.11 18.31
CA ASP A 97 -16.59 -6.87 18.38
C ASP A 97 -17.21 -6.34 17.07
N GLY A 98 -16.41 -6.19 16.01
CA GLY A 98 -16.87 -5.87 14.65
C GLY A 98 -16.89 -4.38 14.28
N LYS A 99 -16.36 -3.48 15.13
CA LYS A 99 -16.18 -2.08 14.73
C LYS A 99 -15.08 -1.98 13.67
N LYS A 100 -15.43 -1.44 12.50
CA LYS A 100 -14.50 -1.19 11.40
C LYS A 100 -13.62 0.02 11.70
N LEU A 101 -12.31 -0.19 11.78
CA LEU A 101 -11.31 0.83 12.11
C LEU A 101 -10.66 1.43 10.87
N ALA A 102 -10.33 0.56 9.91
CA ALA A 102 -9.72 0.94 8.64
C ALA A 102 -10.20 0.02 7.51
N TRP A 103 -10.20 0.53 6.29
CA TRP A 103 -10.47 -0.28 5.10
C TRP A 103 -9.72 0.26 3.89
N ALA A 104 -9.52 -0.60 2.90
CA ALA A 104 -8.74 -0.22 1.74
C ALA A 104 -9.19 -0.89 0.45
N ASN A 105 -8.83 -0.26 -0.65
CA ASN A 105 -8.79 -0.82 -1.98
C ASN A 105 -7.35 -0.79 -2.51
N SER A 106 -6.93 -1.87 -3.15
CA SER A 106 -5.66 -1.95 -3.86
C SER A 106 -5.86 -2.44 -5.28
N ASN A 107 -4.99 -1.97 -6.18
CA ASN A 107 -4.86 -2.49 -7.53
C ASN A 107 -3.47 -3.09 -7.71
N TRP A 108 -3.39 -4.22 -8.37
CA TRP A 108 -2.16 -4.97 -8.63
C TRP A 108 -2.03 -5.23 -10.12
N THR A 109 -0.79 -5.23 -10.61
CA THR A 109 -0.44 -5.60 -11.99
C THR A 109 0.34 -6.90 -11.96
N HIS A 110 -0.12 -7.87 -12.74
CA HIS A 110 0.55 -9.14 -12.95
C HIS A 110 1.60 -9.00 -14.05
N LEU A 111 2.86 -9.29 -13.74
CA LEU A 111 4.01 -9.12 -14.64
C LEU A 111 4.72 -10.45 -14.88
N ALA A 112 5.37 -10.58 -16.03
CA ALA A 112 6.47 -11.54 -16.18
C ALA A 112 7.75 -10.96 -15.56
N ILE A 113 8.43 -11.71 -14.70
CA ILE A 113 9.64 -11.23 -14.00
C ILE A 113 10.77 -11.00 -15.01
N SER A 114 10.93 -11.92 -15.96
CA SER A 114 11.96 -11.88 -16.99
C SER A 114 11.95 -10.62 -17.86
N THR A 115 10.77 -10.02 -18.08
CA THR A 115 10.60 -8.86 -18.97
C THR A 115 10.16 -7.60 -18.24
N GLY A 116 9.58 -7.72 -17.05
CA GLY A 116 8.91 -6.62 -16.35
C GLY A 116 7.62 -6.15 -17.03
N ILE A 117 7.10 -6.88 -18.02
CA ILE A 117 5.94 -6.48 -18.82
C ILE A 117 4.67 -7.13 -18.28
N PRO A 118 3.51 -6.43 -18.29
CA PRO A 118 2.23 -7.01 -17.91
C PRO A 118 1.85 -8.26 -18.72
N VAL A 119 1.44 -9.31 -18.01
CA VAL A 119 1.00 -10.57 -18.60
C VAL A 119 -0.44 -10.84 -18.19
N ARG A 120 -1.28 -11.16 -19.17
CA ARG A 120 -2.68 -11.50 -18.96
C ARG A 120 -2.81 -12.67 -17.99
N LEU A 121 -3.75 -12.55 -17.06
CA LEU A 121 -4.06 -13.58 -16.09
C LEU A 121 -4.63 -14.82 -16.76
N THR A 122 -4.25 -15.96 -16.21
CA THR A 122 -4.76 -17.28 -16.57
C THR A 122 -5.49 -17.90 -15.37
N PRO A 123 -6.27 -18.97 -15.58
CA PRO A 123 -6.90 -19.70 -14.48
C PRO A 123 -5.89 -20.15 -13.41
N ALA A 124 -4.67 -20.53 -13.82
CA ALA A 124 -3.59 -20.92 -12.89
C ALA A 124 -3.13 -19.78 -11.95
N ASP A 125 -3.43 -18.52 -12.28
CA ASP A 125 -3.08 -17.35 -11.47
C ASP A 125 -4.24 -16.92 -10.54
N THR A 126 -5.46 -17.43 -10.76
CA THR A 126 -6.68 -16.88 -10.17
C THR A 126 -7.64 -17.90 -9.55
N ASP A 127 -7.71 -19.13 -10.05
CA ASP A 127 -8.74 -20.13 -9.68
C ASP A 127 -8.72 -20.52 -8.18
N ASN A 128 -7.56 -20.45 -7.53
CA ASN A 128 -7.46 -20.77 -6.10
C ASN A 128 -7.98 -19.62 -5.21
N TYR A 129 -8.18 -18.43 -5.78
CA TYR A 129 -8.82 -17.33 -5.05
C TYR A 129 -10.33 -17.43 -5.16
N ILE A 130 -10.99 -17.39 -4.01
CA ILE A 130 -12.43 -17.13 -3.96
C ILE A 130 -12.62 -15.62 -3.94
N LEU A 131 -13.36 -15.09 -4.93
CA LEU A 131 -13.68 -13.67 -4.96
C LEU A 131 -14.59 -13.31 -3.77
N GLY A 132 -14.22 -12.24 -3.09
CA GLY A 132 -15.07 -11.59 -2.09
C GLY A 132 -16.02 -10.59 -2.74
N GLU A 133 -17.04 -10.19 -2.00
CA GLU A 133 -17.87 -9.06 -2.42
C GLU A 133 -17.04 -7.77 -2.41
N LYS A 134 -17.27 -6.93 -3.43
CA LYS A 134 -16.64 -5.63 -3.51
C LYS A 134 -17.14 -4.76 -2.35
N LEU A 135 -16.21 -4.20 -1.58
CA LEU A 135 -16.54 -3.42 -0.39
C LEU A 135 -17.34 -2.16 -0.76
N GLU A 136 -18.39 -1.85 -0.01
CA GLU A 136 -19.10 -0.58 -0.14
C GLU A 136 -18.24 0.56 0.43
N MET A 137 -17.69 1.39 -0.46
CA MET A 137 -16.88 2.57 -0.14
C MET A 137 -16.82 3.51 -1.35
N ASP A 138 -16.45 4.78 -1.12
CA ASP A 138 -16.18 5.72 -2.21
C ASP A 138 -14.83 5.41 -2.86
N TYR A 139 -14.85 4.76 -4.03
CA TYR A 139 -13.62 4.42 -4.75
C TYR A 139 -13.03 5.67 -5.42
N ALA A 140 -11.85 6.08 -4.94
CA ALA A 140 -11.11 7.16 -5.55
C ALA A 140 -10.40 6.68 -6.84
N PRO A 141 -10.11 7.59 -7.79
CA PRO A 141 -9.33 7.25 -8.97
C PRO A 141 -7.97 6.65 -8.60
N ARG A 142 -7.48 5.71 -9.42
CA ARG A 142 -6.11 5.18 -9.24
C ARG A 142 -5.05 6.28 -9.42
N LYS A 143 -5.22 7.15 -10.41
CA LYS A 143 -4.24 8.19 -10.75
C LYS A 143 -4.37 9.39 -9.82
N ILE A 144 -3.23 9.90 -9.34
CA ILE A 144 -3.17 11.13 -8.55
C ILE A 144 -2.67 12.25 -9.48
N LYS A 145 -3.48 13.32 -9.60
CA LYS A 145 -3.09 14.50 -10.36
C LYS A 145 -2.13 15.34 -9.50
N LEU A 146 -0.93 15.57 -10.01
CA LEU A 146 0.04 16.46 -9.38
C LEU A 146 -0.37 17.93 -9.61
N PRO A 147 -0.30 18.79 -8.59
CA PRO A 147 -0.34 20.25 -8.76
C PRO A 147 0.85 20.74 -9.58
N ASP A 148 0.68 21.85 -10.30
CA ASP A 148 1.77 22.43 -11.12
C ASP A 148 2.80 23.20 -10.25
N ASP A 149 2.43 23.58 -9.03
CA ASP A 149 3.18 24.47 -8.13
C ASP A 149 3.66 23.78 -6.84
N MET A 150 4.15 22.54 -6.98
CA MET A 150 4.75 21.78 -5.87
C MET A 150 6.11 22.36 -5.46
N THR A 151 6.43 22.29 -4.17
CA THR A 151 7.71 22.76 -3.61
C THR A 151 8.71 21.62 -3.51
N SER A 152 9.87 21.75 -4.17
CA SER A 152 10.97 20.80 -4.04
C SER A 152 11.52 20.77 -2.62
N GLN A 153 11.90 19.58 -2.17
CA GLN A 153 12.46 19.30 -0.85
C GLN A 153 13.89 18.79 -0.96
N GLU A 154 14.57 18.65 0.18
CA GLU A 154 15.90 18.06 0.22
C GLU A 154 15.87 16.61 -0.29
N SER A 155 16.81 16.27 -1.17
CA SER A 155 16.94 14.92 -1.71
C SER A 155 17.69 14.02 -0.74
N PHE A 156 17.41 12.72 -0.83
CA PHE A 156 18.07 11.73 0.02
C PHE A 156 18.30 10.42 -0.74
N THR A 157 19.30 9.66 -0.29
CA THR A 157 19.66 8.39 -0.91
C THR A 157 18.91 7.23 -0.26
N VAL A 158 18.41 6.31 -1.09
CA VAL A 158 17.81 5.06 -0.64
C VAL A 158 18.82 4.23 0.15
N GLN A 159 18.46 3.90 1.39
CA GLN A 159 19.27 3.13 2.32
C GLN A 159 18.85 1.66 2.37
N LYS A 160 19.73 0.82 2.93
CA LYS A 160 19.51 -0.64 3.03
C LYS A 160 18.22 -1.02 3.77
N HIS A 161 17.86 -0.26 4.81
CA HIS A 161 16.66 -0.53 5.62
C HIS A 161 15.35 -0.13 4.94
N HIS A 162 15.41 0.59 3.81
CA HIS A 162 14.22 0.87 3.00
C HIS A 162 13.81 -0.34 2.14
N LEU A 163 14.70 -1.32 1.95
CA LEU A 163 14.51 -2.38 0.97
C LEU A 163 13.71 -3.56 1.53
N ASP A 164 12.95 -4.23 0.66
CA ASP A 164 12.30 -5.51 0.93
C ASP A 164 13.12 -6.70 0.41
N THR A 165 12.53 -7.90 0.49
CA THR A 165 13.12 -9.15 -0.01
C THR A 165 13.34 -9.20 -1.51
N ASN A 166 12.75 -8.26 -2.27
CA ASN A 166 12.95 -8.12 -3.71
C ASN A 166 14.07 -7.14 -4.06
N HIS A 167 14.80 -6.61 -3.06
CA HIS A 167 15.88 -5.64 -3.20
C HIS A 167 15.44 -4.29 -3.79
N HIS A 168 14.17 -3.94 -3.64
CA HIS A 168 13.62 -2.63 -3.98
C HIS A 168 13.05 -1.97 -2.73
N VAL A 169 12.83 -0.65 -2.76
CA VAL A 169 12.16 0.05 -1.66
C VAL A 169 10.79 -0.58 -1.42
N ASN A 170 10.53 -0.99 -0.17
CA ASN A 170 9.24 -1.55 0.23
C ASN A 170 8.14 -0.50 0.01
N ASN A 171 6.98 -0.92 -0.52
CA ASN A 171 5.86 -0.02 -0.80
C ASN A 171 5.42 0.86 0.39
N CYS A 172 5.51 0.34 1.61
CA CYS A 172 5.21 1.08 2.83
C CYS A 172 6.26 2.16 3.14
N GLN A 173 7.52 1.97 2.76
CA GLN A 173 8.61 2.92 3.03
C GLN A 173 8.44 4.20 2.21
N TYR A 174 7.87 4.13 0.99
CA TYR A 174 7.47 5.34 0.26
C TYR A 174 6.42 6.15 1.02
N ILE A 175 5.54 5.50 1.79
CA ILE A 175 4.54 6.20 2.59
C ILE A 175 5.23 6.88 3.78
N CYS A 176 6.13 6.17 4.48
CA CYS A 176 6.92 6.75 5.57
C CYS A 176 7.70 7.99 5.10
N MET A 177 8.41 7.88 3.96
CA MET A 177 9.14 9.00 3.36
C MET A 177 8.23 10.19 3.02
N ALA A 178 6.98 9.93 2.64
CA ALA A 178 6.02 10.98 2.32
C ALA A 178 5.38 11.60 3.57
N GLU A 179 5.27 10.86 4.67
CA GLU A 179 4.74 11.35 5.95
C GLU A 179 5.63 12.44 6.57
N ASP A 180 6.94 12.45 6.27
CA ASP A 180 7.87 13.49 6.73
C ASP A 180 7.51 14.91 6.25
N PHE A 181 6.64 15.03 5.23
CA PHE A 181 6.16 16.32 4.69
C PHE A 181 4.77 16.72 5.21
N LEU A 182 4.19 15.93 6.11
CA LEU A 182 2.92 16.27 6.74
C LEU A 182 3.12 17.34 7.83
N PRO A 183 2.17 18.28 7.99
CA PRO A 183 2.13 19.13 9.17
C PRO A 183 2.03 18.32 10.46
N GLU A 184 2.59 18.84 11.57
CA GLU A 184 2.70 18.14 12.86
C GLU A 184 1.36 17.56 13.38
N ASP A 185 0.26 18.30 13.24
CA ASP A 185 -1.08 17.89 13.68
C ASP A 185 -1.93 17.21 12.58
N PHE A 186 -1.32 16.85 11.46
CA PHE A 186 -2.05 16.28 10.33
C PHE A 186 -2.47 14.83 10.62
N LYS A 187 -3.76 14.62 10.85
CA LYS A 187 -4.33 13.28 11.09
C LYS A 187 -4.84 12.71 9.79
N VAL A 188 -4.08 11.79 9.20
CA VAL A 188 -4.47 11.12 7.95
C VAL A 188 -5.74 10.32 8.15
N TYR A 189 -6.82 10.76 7.52
CA TYR A 189 -8.08 10.03 7.40
C TYR A 189 -8.09 9.14 6.15
N GLN A 190 -7.59 9.66 5.03
CA GLN A 190 -7.44 8.90 3.80
C GLN A 190 -6.04 9.08 3.23
N MET A 191 -5.45 7.99 2.76
CA MET A 191 -4.21 7.99 1.99
C MET A 191 -4.46 7.29 0.65
N ARG A 192 -3.96 7.89 -0.43
CA ARG A 192 -3.84 7.26 -1.75
C ARG A 192 -2.39 7.21 -2.16
N ALA A 193 -1.97 6.10 -2.77
CA ALA A 193 -0.64 5.98 -3.36
C ALA A 193 -0.74 5.44 -4.79
N GLU A 194 0.05 6.01 -5.69
CA GLU A 194 0.27 5.54 -7.05
C GLU A 194 1.75 5.18 -7.20
N TYR A 195 2.03 3.89 -7.41
CA TYR A 195 3.40 3.40 -7.63
C TYR A 195 3.68 3.33 -9.13
N LYS A 196 4.81 3.90 -9.55
CA LYS A 196 5.16 4.06 -10.97
C LYS A 196 6.42 3.32 -11.37
N MET A 197 7.44 3.33 -10.51
CA MET A 197 8.69 2.60 -10.73
C MET A 197 9.31 2.18 -9.39
N GLN A 198 10.29 1.28 -9.46
CA GLN A 198 10.94 0.70 -8.29
C GLN A 198 12.28 1.38 -8.04
N ALA A 199 12.44 1.97 -6.84
CA ALA A 199 13.72 2.51 -6.39
C ALA A 199 14.58 1.40 -5.80
N LYS A 200 15.89 1.50 -6.00
CA LYS A 200 16.89 0.53 -5.56
C LYS A 200 17.88 1.18 -4.60
N LEU A 201 18.71 0.35 -3.98
CA LEU A 201 19.80 0.83 -3.12
C LEU A 201 20.68 1.85 -3.86
N GLY A 202 20.91 3.01 -3.25
CA GLY A 202 21.75 4.05 -3.82
C GLY A 202 21.03 5.01 -4.78
N ASP A 203 19.80 4.72 -5.19
CA ASP A 203 18.98 5.69 -5.93
C ASP A 203 18.76 6.94 -5.08
N ILE A 204 18.64 8.09 -5.74
CA ILE A 204 18.35 9.38 -5.09
C ILE A 204 16.87 9.68 -5.26
N ILE A 205 16.18 9.89 -4.15
CA ILE A 205 14.81 10.37 -4.11
C ILE A 205 14.85 11.90 -4.04
N CYS A 206 14.10 12.56 -4.93
CA CYS A 206 13.92 13.99 -5.03
C CYS A 206 12.46 14.33 -4.69
N PRO A 207 12.10 14.59 -3.42
CA PRO A 207 10.73 14.81 -3.04
C PRO A 207 10.22 16.19 -3.50
N LYS A 208 8.96 16.25 -3.86
CA LYS A 208 8.19 17.49 -4.03
C LYS A 208 6.91 17.37 -3.22
N ALA A 209 6.58 18.41 -2.48
CA ALA A 209 5.39 18.42 -1.63
C ALA A 209 4.52 19.65 -1.91
N LYS A 210 3.21 19.47 -1.79
CA LYS A 210 2.23 20.54 -1.80
C LYS A 210 1.22 20.30 -0.68
N ALA A 211 1.17 21.22 0.26
CA ALA A 211 0.12 21.26 1.27
C ALA A 211 -0.99 22.23 0.82
N GLU A 212 -2.22 21.76 0.90
CA GLU A 212 -3.46 22.50 0.73
C GLU A 212 -4.32 22.29 1.99
N THR A 213 -5.40 23.06 2.15
CA THR A 213 -6.28 22.90 3.31
C THR A 213 -6.86 21.48 3.36
N GLY A 214 -6.47 20.73 4.39
CA GLY A 214 -6.91 19.34 4.63
C GLY A 214 -6.31 18.29 3.69
N LYS A 215 -5.33 18.64 2.85
CA LYS A 215 -4.76 17.74 1.84
C LYS A 215 -3.27 17.98 1.63
N VAL A 216 -2.49 16.92 1.52
CA VAL A 216 -1.07 16.99 1.16
C VAL A 216 -0.79 16.03 0.01
N ILE A 217 -0.11 16.50 -1.04
CA ILE A 217 0.36 15.64 -2.13
C ILE A 217 1.89 15.65 -2.12
N VAL A 218 2.48 14.47 -2.15
CA VAL A 218 3.93 14.25 -2.22
C VAL A 218 4.26 13.42 -3.46
N ALA A 219 5.18 13.90 -4.28
CA ALA A 219 5.80 13.14 -5.35
C ALA A 219 7.23 12.79 -4.93
N LEU A 220 7.59 11.52 -5.00
CA LEU A 220 8.94 11.01 -4.73
C LEU A 220 9.59 10.71 -6.08
N ASP A 221 10.28 11.70 -6.65
CA ASP A 221 10.86 11.62 -8.00
C ASP A 221 12.29 11.06 -8.00
N ASP A 222 12.75 10.58 -9.15
CA ASP A 222 14.16 10.37 -9.45
C ASP A 222 14.86 11.69 -9.82
N THR A 223 16.14 11.62 -10.17
CA THR A 223 16.93 12.79 -10.60
C THR A 223 16.49 13.37 -11.95
N ASP A 224 15.74 12.62 -12.75
CA ASP A 224 15.18 13.08 -14.04
C ASP A 224 13.77 13.70 -13.87
N GLY A 225 13.23 13.72 -12.65
CA GLY A 225 11.87 14.19 -12.38
C GLY A 225 10.77 13.18 -12.70
N LYS A 226 11.09 11.89 -12.82
CA LYS A 226 10.11 10.82 -12.96
C LYS A 226 9.77 10.26 -11.59
N ALA A 227 8.48 10.25 -11.25
CA ALA A 227 8.01 9.74 -9.96
C ALA A 227 8.25 8.22 -9.79
N TYR A 228 8.86 7.83 -8.67
CA TYR A 228 8.79 6.48 -8.11
C TYR A 228 7.41 6.20 -7.55
N ALA A 229 6.92 7.11 -6.71
CA ALA A 229 5.60 7.05 -6.10
C ALA A 229 5.00 8.45 -5.97
N ILE A 230 3.67 8.53 -6.06
CA ILE A 230 2.90 9.74 -5.75
C ILE A 230 1.96 9.37 -4.62
N ILE A 231 1.96 10.15 -3.55
CA ILE A 231 1.15 9.93 -2.36
C ILE A 231 0.25 11.16 -2.15
N GLU A 232 -1.01 10.92 -1.83
CA GLU A 232 -1.99 11.93 -1.45
C GLU A 232 -2.54 11.57 -0.08
N PHE A 233 -2.41 12.50 0.86
CA PHE A 233 -2.98 12.41 2.20
C PHE A 233 -4.14 13.39 2.32
N GLN A 234 -5.20 12.98 3.00
CA GLN A 234 -6.35 13.81 3.31
C GLN A 234 -6.71 13.69 4.79
N GLN A 235 -7.07 14.81 5.38
CA GLN A 235 -7.65 14.92 6.72
C GLN A 235 -9.19 15.02 6.59
N LYS A 236 -9.90 14.76 7.69
CA LYS A 236 -11.35 15.02 7.78
C LYS A 236 -11.64 16.52 7.78
#